data_AF-A0A925TKT8-F1
#
_entry.id   AF-A0A925TKT8-F1
#
_cell.length_a   1.000
_cell.length_b   1.000
_cell.length_c   1.000
_cell.angle_alpha   90.00
_cell.angle_beta   90.00
_cell.angle_gamma   90.00
#
_symmetry.space_group_name_H-M   'P 1'
#
loop_
_entity.id
_entity.type
_entity.pdbx_description
1 polymer ?
#
loop_
_entity_poly.entity_id
_entity_poly.type
_entity_poly.pdbx_seq_one_letter_code
_entity_poly.pdbx_strand_id
1 'polypeptide(L)'
;EYMKLPAGKPIKGTKINVAFLGSCTNGRLSDFQEVAKYIKGRKVAAGVKAIAVPGSQIVGLQCEKLGLDKILIEAGFEWRAAGCSMCLAMNPDKLIGDQLCASSSNRNFKGRQGSTTGRTILMSPVMVAAAAVTGEVSDAREVFSVN
;
A
#
# COMPACT_ATOMS: atom_id res chain seq x y z
N GLU A 1 4.21 22.64 -5.67
CA GLU A 1 2.75 22.76 -5.39
C GLU A 1 2.01 21.42 -5.37
N TYR A 2 2.06 20.61 -6.44
CA TYR A 2 1.27 19.36 -6.58
C TYR A 2 1.20 18.43 -5.35
N MET A 3 2.33 18.09 -4.72
CA MET A 3 2.33 17.17 -3.57
C MET A 3 1.59 17.72 -2.34
N LYS A 4 1.38 19.04 -2.27
CA LYS A 4 0.87 19.76 -1.09
C LYS A 4 1.68 19.45 0.18
N LEU A 5 2.99 19.25 0.03
CA LEU A 5 3.93 18.97 1.11
C LEU A 5 4.99 20.07 1.14
N PRO A 6 5.30 20.65 2.32
CA PRO A 6 6.36 21.64 2.45
C PRO A 6 7.74 20.99 2.28
N ALA A 7 8.59 21.59 1.44
CA ALA A 7 9.94 21.09 1.19
C ALA A 7 10.79 21.09 2.46
N GLY A 8 11.61 20.05 2.64
CA GLY A 8 12.52 19.91 3.78
C GLY A 8 11.85 19.60 5.12
N LYS A 9 10.53 19.40 5.15
CA LYS A 9 9.80 19.00 6.37
C LYS A 9 9.51 17.50 6.39
N PRO A 10 9.49 16.88 7.58
CA PRO A 10 9.02 15.51 7.73
C PRO A 10 7.59 15.36 7.20
N ILE A 11 7.33 14.24 6.51
CA ILE A 11 6.01 13.90 5.98
C ILE A 11 5.22 12.96 6.90
N LYS A 12 5.82 12.54 8.02
CA LYS A 12 5.17 11.72 9.05
C LYS A 12 3.92 12.43 9.56
N GLY A 13 2.83 11.69 9.76
CA GLY A 13 1.53 12.23 10.15
C GLY A 13 0.66 12.73 8.99
N THR A 14 1.16 12.70 7.74
CA THR A 14 0.35 13.07 6.58
C THR A 14 -0.75 12.03 6.35
N LYS A 15 -2.02 12.43 6.46
CA LYS A 15 -3.18 11.54 6.25
C LYS A 15 -3.18 10.92 4.86
N ILE A 16 -3.43 9.62 4.79
CA ILE A 16 -3.59 8.89 3.54
C ILE A 16 -5.06 8.52 3.32
N ASN A 17 -5.43 8.35 2.06
CA ASN A 17 -6.75 7.83 1.69
C ASN A 17 -6.67 6.39 1.17
N VAL A 18 -5.53 6.04 0.57
CA VAL A 18 -5.33 4.74 -0.07
C VAL A 18 -3.99 4.15 0.34
N ALA A 19 -3.96 2.86 0.64
CA ALA A 19 -2.74 2.07 0.83
C ALA A 19 -2.66 1.02 -0.29
N PHE A 20 -1.62 1.08 -1.11
CA PHE A 20 -1.40 0.15 -2.22
C PHE A 20 -0.15 -0.69 -1.97
N LEU A 21 -0.37 -1.93 -1.55
CA LEU A 21 0.65 -2.94 -1.31
C LEU A 21 0.73 -3.87 -2.52
N GLY A 22 1.93 -4.05 -3.06
CA GLY A 22 2.15 -4.97 -4.17
C GLY A 22 2.28 -4.31 -5.52
N SER A 23 3.37 -4.60 -6.21
CA SER A 23 3.63 -4.24 -7.60
C SER A 23 4.60 -5.25 -8.21
N CYS A 24 4.92 -5.14 -9.50
CA CYS A 24 6.01 -5.93 -10.08
C CYS A 24 7.37 -5.68 -9.39
N THR A 25 7.52 -4.58 -8.64
CA THR A 25 8.74 -4.25 -7.89
C THR A 25 8.70 -4.80 -6.46
N ASN A 26 7.58 -4.65 -5.76
CA ASN A 26 7.45 -4.99 -4.33
C ASN A 26 6.15 -5.78 -4.07
N GLY A 27 6.01 -6.91 -4.76
CA GLY A 27 4.92 -7.88 -4.62
C GLY A 27 5.43 -9.32 -4.67
N ARG A 28 6.63 -9.56 -4.14
CA ARG A 28 7.25 -10.88 -4.01
C ARG A 28 6.65 -11.61 -2.81
N LEU A 29 6.80 -12.93 -2.76
CA LEU A 29 6.35 -13.71 -1.61
C LEU A 29 6.95 -13.20 -0.28
N SER A 30 8.23 -12.84 -0.29
CA SER A 30 8.93 -12.29 0.88
C SER A 30 8.31 -10.99 1.40
N ASP A 31 7.83 -10.13 0.49
CA ASP A 31 7.19 -8.86 0.87
C ASP A 31 5.90 -9.12 1.66
N PHE A 32 5.08 -10.07 1.20
CA PHE A 32 3.84 -10.45 1.89
C PHE A 32 4.09 -11.20 3.19
N GLN A 33 5.11 -12.08 3.23
CA GLN A 33 5.50 -12.76 4.46
C GLN A 33 5.96 -11.77 5.53
N GLU A 34 6.73 -10.76 5.13
CA GLU A 34 7.18 -9.71 6.04
C GLU A 34 6.01 -8.89 6.58
N VAL A 35 5.12 -8.40 5.70
CA VAL A 35 3.94 -7.64 6.12
C VAL A 35 3.02 -8.46 7.02
N ALA A 36 2.80 -9.74 6.70
CA ALA A 36 1.93 -10.63 7.48
C ALA A 36 2.38 -10.80 8.93
N LYS A 37 3.69 -10.77 9.21
CA LYS A 37 4.23 -10.84 10.58
C LYS A 37 3.72 -9.70 11.46
N TYR A 38 3.57 -8.51 10.89
CA TYR A 38 3.27 -7.29 11.65
C TYR A 38 1.80 -6.91 11.62
N ILE A 39 1.08 -7.23 10.55
CA ILE A 39 -0.30 -6.79 10.35
C ILE A 39 -1.33 -7.73 10.99
N LYS A 40 -0.94 -8.96 11.34
CA LYS A 40 -1.83 -9.94 11.98
C LYS A 40 -2.43 -9.37 13.28
N GLY A 41 -3.75 -9.46 13.41
CA GLY A 41 -4.49 -8.93 14.56
C GLY A 41 -4.70 -7.42 14.56
N ARG A 42 -4.23 -6.69 13.54
CA ARG A 42 -4.45 -5.27 13.35
C ARG A 42 -5.52 -5.02 12.29
N LYS A 43 -6.05 -3.80 12.24
CA LYS A 43 -7.06 -3.39 11.25
C LYS A 43 -6.61 -2.13 10.53
N VAL A 44 -6.95 -2.04 9.25
CA VAL A 44 -6.85 -0.83 8.42
C VAL A 44 -7.69 0.27 9.06
N ALA A 45 -7.15 1.49 9.09
CA ALA A 45 -7.81 2.65 9.66
C ALA A 45 -9.12 2.96 8.93
N ALA A 46 -10.12 3.44 9.68
CA ALA A 46 -11.40 3.84 9.12
C ALA A 46 -11.22 4.90 8.02
N GLY A 47 -11.87 4.70 6.87
CA GLY A 47 -11.81 5.60 5.71
C GLY A 47 -10.58 5.41 4.81
N VAL A 48 -9.67 4.49 5.13
CA VAL A 48 -8.56 4.12 4.24
C VAL A 48 -8.96 2.94 3.35
N LYS A 49 -8.81 3.09 2.04
CA LYS A 49 -8.91 1.98 1.10
C LYS A 49 -7.56 1.26 1.02
N ALA A 50 -7.48 0.00 1.43
CA ALA A 50 -6.25 -0.78 1.36
C ALA A 50 -6.36 -1.89 0.31
N ILE A 51 -5.40 -1.97 -0.61
CA ILE A 51 -5.36 -2.95 -1.71
C ILE A 51 -4.04 -3.71 -1.63
N ALA A 52 -4.11 -5.04 -1.77
CA ALA A 52 -2.94 -5.92 -1.87
C ALA A 52 -2.94 -6.68 -3.20
N VAL A 53 -1.84 -6.61 -3.95
CA VAL A 53 -1.72 -7.21 -5.30
C VAL A 53 -0.43 -8.02 -5.45
N PRO A 54 -0.48 -9.34 -5.65
CA PRO A 54 0.71 -10.14 -5.86
C PRO A 54 1.40 -9.77 -7.19
N GLY A 55 2.74 -9.78 -7.19
CA GLY A 55 3.55 -9.39 -8.35
C GLY A 55 3.48 -10.38 -9.52
N SER A 56 3.03 -11.61 -9.26
CA SER A 56 2.76 -12.63 -10.28
C SER A 56 1.69 -13.62 -9.78
N GLN A 57 1.08 -14.36 -10.70
CA GLN A 57 0.11 -15.40 -10.35
C GLN A 57 0.70 -16.48 -9.44
N ILE A 58 1.96 -16.87 -9.69
CA ILE A 58 2.69 -17.85 -8.87
C ILE A 58 2.82 -17.35 -7.41
N VAL A 59 3.18 -16.08 -7.22
CA VAL A 59 3.25 -15.49 -5.88
C VAL A 59 1.86 -15.45 -5.23
N GLY A 60 0.82 -15.10 -5.98
CA GLY A 60 -0.56 -15.13 -5.48
C GLY A 60 -0.96 -16.50 -4.91
N LEU A 61 -0.75 -17.56 -5.70
CA LEU A 61 -1.01 -18.93 -5.27
C LEU A 61 -0.18 -19.35 -4.05
N GLN A 62 1.08 -18.91 -3.97
CA GLN A 62 1.93 -19.17 -2.81
C GLN A 62 1.42 -18.46 -1.54
N CYS A 63 1.00 -17.19 -1.67
CA CYS A 63 0.40 -16.43 -0.58
C CYS A 63 -0.89 -17.09 -0.08
N GLU A 64 -1.76 -17.52 -0.99
CA GLU A 64 -3.02 -18.21 -0.67
C GLU A 64 -2.78 -19.55 0.01
N LYS A 65 -1.82 -20.34 -0.48
CA LYS A 65 -1.42 -21.61 0.14
C LYS A 65 -0.89 -21.43 1.57
N LEU A 66 -0.20 -20.32 1.83
CA LEU A 66 0.33 -19.97 3.15
C LEU A 66 -0.67 -19.20 4.03
N GLY A 67 -1.85 -18.85 3.51
CA GLY A 67 -2.87 -18.06 4.20
C GLY A 67 -2.50 -16.59 4.44
N LEU A 68 -1.53 -16.05 3.68
CA LEU A 68 -1.10 -14.65 3.80
C LEU A 68 -2.16 -13.68 3.28
N ASP A 69 -2.90 -14.08 2.24
CA ASP A 69 -4.07 -13.40 1.73
C ASP A 69 -5.13 -13.22 2.84
N LYS A 70 -5.40 -14.28 3.61
CA LYS A 70 -6.38 -14.26 4.70
C LYS A 70 -5.99 -13.29 5.81
N ILE A 71 -4.71 -13.24 6.18
CA ILE A 71 -4.20 -12.28 7.17
C ILE A 71 -4.43 -10.83 6.69
N LEU A 72 -4.18 -10.56 5.42
CA LEU A 72 -4.39 -9.24 4.83
C LEU A 72 -5.89 -8.89 4.73
N ILE A 73 -6.71 -9.83 4.29
CA ILE A 73 -8.18 -9.67 4.22
C ILE A 73 -8.75 -9.41 5.62
N GLU A 74 -8.31 -10.17 6.62
CA GLU A 74 -8.70 -9.96 8.01
C GLU A 74 -8.29 -8.57 8.50
N ALA A 75 -7.11 -8.09 8.11
CA ALA A 75 -6.69 -6.73 8.43
C ALA A 75 -7.53 -5.65 7.70
N GLY A 76 -8.27 -6.00 6.65
CA GLY A 76 -9.12 -5.10 5.88
C GLY A 76 -8.56 -4.71 4.51
N PHE A 77 -7.55 -5.42 4.01
CA PHE A 77 -7.07 -5.25 2.63
C PHE A 77 -8.00 -5.97 1.65
N GLU A 78 -8.26 -5.32 0.53
CA GLU A 78 -8.81 -5.95 -0.66
C GLU A 78 -7.70 -6.77 -1.35
N TRP A 79 -7.77 -8.09 -1.26
CA TRP A 79 -6.86 -8.99 -1.99
C TRP A 79 -7.27 -9.05 -3.47
N ARG A 80 -6.34 -8.75 -4.37
CA ARG A 80 -6.56 -8.75 -5.82
C ARG A 80 -5.77 -9.86 -6.49
N ALA A 81 -6.24 -10.28 -7.66
CA ALA A 81 -5.45 -11.13 -8.56
C ALA A 81 -4.19 -10.38 -9.05
N ALA A 82 -3.15 -11.14 -9.38
CA ALA A 82 -1.90 -10.57 -9.88
C ALA A 82 -2.11 -9.71 -11.14
N GLY A 83 -1.50 -8.53 -11.17
CA GLY A 83 -1.61 -7.60 -12.29
C GLY A 83 -1.04 -6.22 -11.98
N CYS A 84 -1.12 -5.30 -12.94
CA CYS A 84 -0.58 -3.94 -12.75
C CYS A 84 -1.39 -3.10 -11.76
N SER A 85 -2.71 -3.31 -11.64
CA SER A 85 -3.61 -2.56 -10.74
C SER A 85 -3.28 -1.04 -10.70
N MET A 86 -3.25 -0.43 -9.51
CA MET A 86 -2.94 0.99 -9.33
C MET A 86 -1.54 1.41 -9.79
N CYS A 87 -0.60 0.47 -10.02
CA CYS A 87 0.74 0.82 -10.52
C CYS A 87 0.68 1.44 -11.93
N LEU A 88 -0.37 1.13 -12.71
CA LEU A 88 -0.62 1.68 -14.04
C LEU A 88 -2.03 2.29 -14.17
N ALA A 89 -2.97 1.93 -13.28
CA ALA A 89 -4.35 2.41 -13.25
C ALA A 89 -5.11 2.22 -14.57
N MET A 90 -4.84 1.12 -15.26
CA MET A 90 -5.59 0.68 -16.46
C MET A 90 -6.84 -0.13 -16.13
N ASN A 91 -7.10 -0.36 -14.84
CA ASN A 91 -8.27 -1.04 -14.32
C ASN A 91 -9.06 -0.08 -13.39
N PRO A 92 -10.19 -0.51 -12.80
CA PRO A 92 -10.95 0.33 -11.87
C PRO A 92 -10.18 0.77 -10.61
N ASP A 93 -9.03 0.15 -10.30
CA ASP A 93 -8.16 0.56 -9.21
C ASP A 93 -7.38 1.83 -9.59
N LYS A 94 -7.91 2.98 -9.16
CA LYS A 94 -7.32 4.29 -9.40
C LYS A 94 -7.59 5.24 -8.24
N LEU A 95 -6.71 6.22 -8.09
CA LEU A 95 -6.96 7.37 -7.24
C LEU A 95 -8.14 8.19 -7.81
N ILE A 96 -8.94 8.77 -6.92
CA ILE A 96 -10.07 9.64 -7.24
C ILE A 96 -9.79 11.02 -6.63
N GLY A 97 -9.99 12.08 -7.43
CA GLY A 97 -9.76 13.44 -6.95
C GLY A 97 -8.34 13.63 -6.42
N ASP A 98 -8.19 14.31 -5.29
CA ASP A 98 -6.89 14.66 -4.71
C ASP A 98 -6.38 13.70 -3.62
N GLN A 99 -6.92 12.47 -3.62
CA GLN A 99 -6.52 11.40 -2.70
C GLN A 99 -5.00 11.20 -2.65
N LEU A 100 -4.49 10.85 -1.46
CA LEU A 100 -3.10 10.49 -1.24
C LEU A 100 -2.96 8.98 -1.06
N CYS A 101 -2.09 8.36 -1.86
CA CYS A 101 -1.72 6.95 -1.76
C CYS A 101 -0.37 6.76 -1.06
N ALA A 102 -0.32 5.90 -0.05
CA ALA A 102 0.90 5.23 0.38
C ALA A 102 1.11 3.99 -0.49
N SER A 103 2.21 3.92 -1.23
CA SER A 103 2.38 2.90 -2.29
C SER A 103 3.73 2.20 -2.23
N SER A 104 3.73 0.88 -2.40
CA SER A 104 4.93 0.08 -2.67
C SER A 104 5.15 -0.14 -4.18
N SER A 105 4.69 0.79 -5.01
CA SER A 105 5.12 0.86 -6.41
C SER A 105 6.46 1.60 -6.53
N ASN A 106 6.97 1.75 -7.74
CA ASN A 106 8.24 2.42 -7.99
C ASN A 106 8.10 3.78 -8.72
N ARG A 107 6.87 4.27 -8.94
CA ARG A 107 6.60 5.49 -9.72
C ARG A 107 5.47 6.30 -9.10
N ASN A 108 5.69 7.60 -8.90
CA ASN A 108 4.74 8.52 -8.27
C ASN A 108 4.50 9.83 -9.04
N PHE A 109 4.83 9.87 -10.34
CA PHE A 109 4.56 11.05 -11.14
C PHE A 109 3.05 11.33 -11.30
N LYS A 110 2.71 12.58 -11.62
CA LYS A 110 1.32 13.05 -11.74
C LYS A 110 0.50 12.20 -12.71
N GLY A 111 -0.69 11.76 -12.29
CA GLY A 111 -1.56 10.92 -13.13
C GLY A 111 -1.19 9.44 -13.15
N ARG A 112 -0.10 9.01 -12.49
CA ARG A 112 0.38 7.63 -12.60
C ARG A 112 -0.62 6.59 -12.11
N GLN A 113 -1.31 6.88 -11.01
CA GLN A 113 -2.33 6.01 -10.44
C GLN A 113 -3.75 6.46 -10.85
N GLY A 114 -3.88 7.07 -12.03
CA GLY A 114 -5.15 7.45 -12.64
C GLY A 114 -5.49 8.94 -12.49
N SER A 115 -5.71 9.43 -11.28
CA SER A 115 -6.05 10.85 -11.07
C SER A 115 -4.85 11.77 -11.33
N THR A 116 -5.07 12.83 -12.12
CA THR A 116 -4.08 13.89 -12.34
C THR A 116 -3.90 14.79 -11.11
N THR A 117 -4.82 14.78 -10.16
CA THR A 117 -4.73 15.55 -8.91
C THR A 117 -4.44 14.68 -7.69
N GLY A 118 -4.61 13.36 -7.81
CA GLY A 118 -4.25 12.38 -6.78
C GLY A 118 -2.74 12.27 -6.67
N ARG A 119 -2.24 11.95 -5.47
CA ARG A 119 -0.82 12.02 -5.11
C ARG A 119 -0.34 10.68 -4.59
N THR A 120 0.95 10.38 -4.73
CA THR A 120 1.52 9.11 -4.30
C THR A 120 2.83 9.33 -3.55
N ILE A 121 2.97 8.68 -2.40
CA ILE A 121 4.20 8.59 -1.62
C ILE A 121 4.69 7.15 -1.71
N LEU A 122 5.91 6.98 -2.21
CA LEU A 122 6.55 5.68 -2.33
C LEU A 122 7.17 5.28 -1.00
N MET A 123 6.96 4.03 -0.59
CA MET A 123 7.52 3.47 0.64
C MET A 123 7.61 1.95 0.56
N SER A 124 8.33 1.33 1.49
CA SER A 124 8.45 -0.14 1.54
C SER A 124 7.11 -0.83 1.85
N PRO A 125 6.94 -2.13 1.52
CA PRO A 125 5.74 -2.91 1.88
C PRO A 125 5.31 -2.77 3.34
N VAL A 126 6.25 -2.85 4.27
CA VAL A 126 5.96 -2.75 5.71
C VAL A 126 5.52 -1.33 6.10
N MET A 127 6.08 -0.30 5.48
CA MET A 127 5.65 1.09 5.69
C MET A 127 4.23 1.32 5.12
N VAL A 128 3.87 0.69 4.00
CA VAL A 128 2.49 0.73 3.48
C VAL A 128 1.53 0.10 4.49
N ALA A 129 1.89 -1.04 5.08
CA ALA A 129 1.08 -1.68 6.11
C ALA A 129 0.95 -0.81 7.36
N ALA A 130 2.04 -0.17 7.81
CA ALA A 130 2.01 0.78 8.93
C ALA A 130 1.07 1.95 8.63
N ALA A 131 1.20 2.55 7.44
CA ALA A 131 0.36 3.65 7.03
C ALA A 131 -1.11 3.27 6.87
N ALA A 132 -1.40 2.04 6.40
CA ALA A 132 -2.75 1.53 6.30
C ALA A 132 -3.41 1.39 7.69
N VAL A 133 -2.67 0.92 8.70
CA VAL A 133 -3.15 0.75 10.07
C VAL A 133 -3.34 2.09 10.79
N THR A 134 -2.47 3.07 10.57
CA THR A 134 -2.55 4.38 11.25
C THR A 134 -3.39 5.41 10.48
N GLY A 135 -3.65 5.19 9.19
CA GLY A 135 -4.32 6.14 8.31
C GLY A 135 -3.51 7.37 7.93
N GLU A 136 -2.19 7.28 8.10
CA GLU A 136 -1.24 8.36 7.79
C GLU A 136 0.14 7.81 7.51
N VAL A 137 1.00 8.62 6.90
CA VAL A 137 2.41 8.26 6.70
C VAL A 137 3.07 8.08 8.08
N SER A 138 3.50 6.86 8.37
CA SER A 138 4.02 6.45 9.67
C SER A 138 5.32 5.67 9.53
N ASP A 139 6.15 5.70 10.57
CA ASP A 139 7.36 4.90 10.66
C ASP A 139 7.03 3.49 11.17
N ALA A 140 7.30 2.46 10.37
CA ALA A 140 7.05 1.08 10.74
C ALA A 140 7.79 0.65 12.01
N ARG A 141 8.95 1.23 12.31
CA ARG A 141 9.71 0.94 13.54
C ARG A 141 8.95 1.38 14.78
N GLU A 142 8.18 2.45 14.68
CA GLU A 142 7.35 2.93 15.78
C GLU A 142 6.01 2.19 15.87
N VAL A 143 5.41 1.83 14.73
CA VAL A 143 4.09 1.18 14.70
C VAL A 143 4.18 -0.31 15.04
N PHE A 144 5.24 -0.98 14.58
CA PHE A 144 5.39 -2.43 14.66
C PHE A 144 6.63 -2.90 15.42
N SER A 145 7.47 -1.98 15.91
CA SER A 145 8.76 -2.34 16.54
C SER A 145 9.64 -3.19 15.63
N VAL A 146 9.68 -2.84 14.33
CA VAL A 146 10.57 -3.47 13.35
C VAL A 146 12.01 -3.12 13.72
N ASN A 147 12.84 -4.15 13.92
CA ASN A 147 14.27 -4.02 14.17
C ASN A 147 15.07 -3.86 12.88
#